data_AF-A0A380FL21-F1
#
_entry.id   AF-A0A380FL21-F1
#
_cell.length_a   1.000
_cell.length_b   1.000
_cell.length_c   1.000
_cell.angle_alpha   90.00
_cell.angle_beta   90.00
_cell.angle_gamma   90.00
#
_symmetry.space_group_name_H-M   'P 1'
#
loop_
_entity.id
_entity.type
_entity.pdbx_description
1 polymer ?
#
loop_
_entity_poly.entity_id
_entity_poly.type
_entity_poly.pdbx_seq_one_letter_code
_entity_poly.pdbx_strand_id
1 'polypeptide(L)'
;MIKLFFSVGSGGSTGADKTISVDLDGAIKSIKASEANNVKQYVMVSTYDSRREAFDASGSLKPYTIAKHYADEYLKQASVPYTIVHPGGLLDEAGNNKIEVGAFFEGRGSIPREDVATVLKEVVSSDDYINTEFQIISGEKDIKSALAEFVK
;
A
#
# COMPACT_ATOMS: atom_id res chain seq x y z
N MET A 1 3.44 -4.11 21.07
CA MET A 1 2.11 -3.74 20.52
C MET A 1 1.91 -4.46 19.20
N ILE A 2 0.69 -4.86 18.85
CA ILE A 2 0.44 -5.62 17.60
C ILE A 2 0.27 -4.64 16.43
N LYS A 3 1.07 -4.83 15.38
CA LYS A 3 0.96 -4.17 14.08
C LYS A 3 0.81 -5.26 13.02
N LEU A 4 0.01 -5.02 11.98
CA LEU A 4 -0.28 -6.00 10.93
C LEU A 4 0.03 -5.43 9.56
N PHE A 5 0.75 -6.20 8.74
CA PHE A 5 1.00 -5.89 7.34
C PHE A 5 0.09 -6.73 6.44
N PHE A 6 -0.63 -6.07 5.54
CA PHE A 6 -1.29 -6.73 4.43
C PHE A 6 -0.45 -6.53 3.16
N SER A 7 0.50 -7.45 2.96
CA SER A 7 1.39 -7.50 1.79
C SER A 7 1.12 -8.75 0.93
N VAL A 8 -0.07 -9.34 1.06
CA VAL A 8 -0.53 -10.48 0.27
C VAL A 8 -1.29 -9.98 -0.96
N GLY A 9 -1.13 -10.69 -2.07
CA GLY A 9 -1.96 -10.54 -3.26
C GLY A 9 -2.11 -11.88 -3.97
N SER A 10 -3.18 -12.02 -4.76
CA SER A 10 -3.43 -13.25 -5.51
C SER A 10 -2.36 -13.55 -6.57
N GLY A 11 -1.72 -12.51 -7.11
CA GLY A 11 -0.67 -12.60 -8.12
C GLY A 11 -1.24 -12.62 -9.55
N GLY A 12 -0.50 -12.03 -10.49
CA GLY A 12 -0.95 -11.83 -11.88
C GLY A 12 -1.11 -13.11 -12.71
N SER A 13 -0.68 -14.26 -12.19
CA SER A 13 -0.91 -15.58 -12.80
C SER A 13 -2.26 -16.21 -12.43
N THR A 14 -3.03 -15.57 -11.53
CA THR A 14 -4.34 -16.06 -11.09
C THR A 14 -5.50 -15.30 -11.75
N GLY A 15 -6.71 -15.87 -11.66
CA GLY A 15 -7.92 -15.25 -12.20
C GLY A 15 -8.51 -14.17 -11.29
N ALA A 16 -9.46 -13.41 -11.84
CA ALA A 16 -10.17 -12.35 -11.12
C ALA A 16 -10.92 -12.87 -9.88
N ASP A 17 -11.31 -14.15 -9.85
CA ASP A 17 -11.89 -14.81 -8.68
C ASP A 17 -10.93 -14.79 -7.48
N LYS A 18 -9.63 -15.00 -7.73
CA LYS A 18 -8.59 -14.93 -6.70
C LYS A 18 -8.28 -13.49 -6.31
N THR A 19 -8.30 -12.57 -7.26
CA THR A 19 -8.21 -11.13 -6.94
C THR A 19 -9.32 -10.69 -6.00
N ILE A 20 -10.57 -11.10 -6.25
CA ILE A 20 -11.69 -10.79 -5.36
C ILE A 20 -11.51 -11.49 -4.01
N SER A 21 -11.15 -12.78 -4.00
CA SER A 21 -11.06 -13.56 -2.77
C SER A 21 -9.90 -13.16 -1.85
N VAL A 22 -8.75 -12.79 -2.44
CA VAL A 22 -7.51 -12.50 -1.71
C VAL A 22 -7.35 -11.00 -1.50
N ASP A 23 -7.29 -10.23 -2.59
CA ASP A 23 -6.93 -8.81 -2.55
C ASP A 23 -8.06 -7.93 -1.97
N LEU A 24 -9.32 -8.36 -2.07
CA LEU A 24 -10.49 -7.66 -1.52
C LEU A 24 -11.06 -8.36 -0.27
N ASP A 25 -11.66 -9.54 -0.42
CA ASP A 25 -12.35 -10.21 0.70
C ASP A 25 -11.37 -10.61 1.82
N GLY A 26 -10.20 -11.14 1.44
CA GLY A 26 -9.11 -11.44 2.37
C GLY A 26 -8.65 -10.21 3.15
N ALA A 27 -8.43 -9.09 2.47
CA ALA A 27 -8.09 -7.81 3.08
C ALA A 27 -9.18 -7.34 4.06
N ILE A 28 -10.44 -7.32 3.66
CA ILE A 28 -11.56 -6.88 4.52
C ILE A 28 -11.67 -7.78 5.76
N LYS A 29 -11.50 -9.09 5.61
CA LYS A 29 -11.53 -10.03 6.75
C LYS A 29 -10.38 -9.78 7.73
N SER A 30 -9.16 -9.51 7.25
CA SER A 30 -8.05 -9.17 8.14
C SER A 30 -8.23 -7.80 8.80
N ILE A 31 -8.84 -6.83 8.12
CA ILE A 31 -9.20 -5.52 8.72
C ILE A 31 -10.18 -5.74 9.88
N LYS A 32 -11.28 -6.47 9.65
CA LYS A 32 -12.27 -6.81 10.70
C LYS A 32 -11.64 -7.53 11.89
N ALA A 33 -10.75 -8.49 11.61
CA ALA A 33 -10.03 -9.20 12.67
C ALA A 33 -9.11 -8.24 13.46
N SER A 34 -8.52 -7.25 12.79
CA SER A 34 -7.65 -6.25 13.41
C SER A 34 -8.42 -5.32 14.33
N GLU A 35 -9.62 -4.88 13.93
CA GLU A 35 -10.53 -4.11 14.78
C GLU A 35 -10.92 -4.90 16.04
N ALA A 36 -11.34 -6.15 15.87
CA ALA A 36 -11.74 -7.02 16.98
C ALA A 36 -10.60 -7.31 17.98
N ASN A 37 -9.35 -7.20 17.55
CA ASN A 37 -8.17 -7.49 18.37
C ASN A 37 -7.39 -6.22 18.79
N ASN A 38 -7.95 -5.03 18.59
CA ASN A 38 -7.31 -3.76 18.97
C ASN A 38 -5.89 -3.59 18.41
N VAL A 39 -5.67 -4.02 17.16
CA VAL A 39 -4.41 -3.79 16.44
C VAL A 39 -4.11 -2.28 16.41
N LYS A 40 -2.86 -1.91 16.65
CA LYS A 40 -2.46 -0.50 16.80
C LYS A 40 -2.15 0.18 15.48
N GLN A 41 -1.85 -0.59 14.45
CA GLN A 41 -1.62 -0.10 13.10
C GLN A 41 -1.84 -1.24 12.09
N TYR A 42 -2.69 -1.01 11.10
CA TYR A 42 -2.88 -1.86 9.94
C TYR A 42 -2.20 -1.20 8.72
N VAL A 43 -1.17 -1.83 8.18
CA VAL A 43 -0.44 -1.30 7.03
C VAL A 43 -0.88 -2.05 5.77
N MET A 44 -1.50 -1.33 4.85
CA MET A 44 -1.93 -1.84 3.55
C MET A 44 -0.87 -1.57 2.49
N VAL A 45 -0.43 -2.63 1.80
CA VAL A 45 0.29 -2.48 0.52
C VAL A 45 -0.74 -2.53 -0.60
N SER A 46 -1.04 -1.37 -1.18
CA SER A 46 -2.07 -1.22 -2.22
C SER A 46 -1.47 -1.23 -3.63
N THR A 47 -2.25 -0.79 -4.62
CA THR A 47 -1.84 -0.54 -6.00
C THR A 47 -1.41 0.92 -6.18
N TYR A 48 -0.62 1.24 -7.20
CA TYR A 48 -0.09 2.60 -7.41
C TYR A 48 -1.16 3.70 -7.41
N ASP A 49 -2.24 3.51 -8.17
CA ASP A 49 -3.37 4.42 -8.19
C ASP A 49 -4.64 3.61 -7.97
N SER A 50 -5.23 3.72 -6.78
CA SER A 50 -6.48 3.05 -6.42
C SER A 50 -7.69 3.98 -6.53
N ARG A 51 -7.56 5.18 -7.12
CA ARG A 51 -8.71 6.08 -7.32
C ARG A 51 -9.63 5.54 -8.41
N ARG A 52 -10.88 5.99 -8.43
CA ARG A 52 -11.89 5.52 -9.41
C ARG A 52 -11.49 5.80 -10.85
N GLU A 53 -10.85 6.93 -11.09
CA GLU A 53 -10.38 7.38 -12.39
C GLU A 53 -9.34 6.41 -12.99
N ALA A 54 -8.64 5.65 -12.13
CA ALA A 54 -7.63 4.68 -12.55
C ALA A 54 -8.22 3.36 -13.05
N PHE A 55 -9.51 3.08 -12.86
CA PHE A 55 -10.08 1.75 -13.13
C PHE A 55 -9.96 1.38 -14.60
N ASP A 56 -10.43 2.24 -15.49
CA ASP A 56 -10.36 2.00 -16.94
C ASP A 56 -8.94 2.21 -17.48
N ALA A 57 -8.20 3.18 -16.93
CA ALA A 57 -6.81 3.46 -17.31
C ALA A 57 -5.84 2.31 -16.96
N SER A 58 -6.26 1.40 -16.07
CA SER A 58 -5.49 0.22 -15.63
C SER A 58 -5.56 -0.95 -16.62
N GLY A 59 -6.44 -0.91 -17.63
CA GLY A 59 -6.53 -1.96 -18.66
C GLY A 59 -6.79 -3.35 -18.06
N SER A 60 -5.89 -4.30 -18.30
CA SER A 60 -6.01 -5.66 -17.75
C SER A 60 -5.94 -5.72 -16.22
N LEU A 61 -5.34 -4.71 -15.57
CA LEU A 61 -5.30 -4.60 -14.11
C LEU A 61 -6.60 -4.05 -13.52
N LYS A 62 -7.60 -3.68 -14.32
CA LYS A 62 -8.86 -3.11 -13.84
C LYS A 62 -9.50 -3.90 -12.68
N PRO A 63 -9.64 -5.24 -12.72
CA PRO A 63 -10.20 -5.99 -11.58
C PRO A 63 -9.37 -5.85 -10.30
N TYR A 64 -8.04 -5.82 -10.43
CA TYR A 64 -7.11 -5.63 -9.32
C TYR A 64 -7.20 -4.22 -8.75
N THR A 65 -7.21 -3.19 -9.60
CA THR A 65 -7.38 -1.79 -9.18
C THR A 65 -8.70 -1.57 -8.46
N ILE A 66 -9.80 -2.16 -8.95
CA ILE A 66 -11.11 -2.10 -8.29
C ILE A 66 -11.07 -2.81 -6.93
N ALA A 67 -10.47 -3.99 -6.85
CA ALA A 67 -10.35 -4.74 -5.60
C ALA A 67 -9.57 -3.95 -4.54
N LYS A 68 -8.41 -3.40 -4.92
CA LYS A 68 -7.60 -2.56 -4.03
C LYS A 68 -8.30 -1.28 -3.62
N HIS A 69 -8.98 -0.59 -4.54
CA HIS A 69 -9.81 0.57 -4.21
C HIS A 69 -10.81 0.27 -3.09
N TYR A 70 -11.63 -0.77 -3.24
CA TYR A 70 -12.64 -1.06 -2.24
C TYR A 70 -12.06 -1.60 -0.92
N ALA A 71 -10.89 -2.25 -0.95
CA ALA A 71 -10.17 -2.62 0.27
C ALA A 71 -9.63 -1.37 1.01
N ASP A 72 -9.05 -0.41 0.27
CA ASP A 72 -8.54 0.85 0.81
C ASP A 72 -9.68 1.70 1.38
N GLU A 73 -10.79 1.87 0.65
CA GLU A 73 -11.96 2.61 1.13
C GLU A 73 -12.59 1.98 2.37
N TYR A 74 -12.65 0.64 2.45
CA TYR A 74 -13.11 -0.04 3.65
C TYR A 74 -12.18 0.23 4.84
N LEU A 75 -10.86 0.14 4.64
CA LEU A 75 -9.87 0.41 5.68
C LEU A 75 -9.98 1.84 6.22
N LYS A 76 -10.18 2.83 5.34
CA LYS A 76 -10.34 4.24 5.73
C LYS A 76 -11.59 4.50 6.57
N GLN A 77 -12.61 3.67 6.44
CA GLN A 77 -13.85 3.76 7.22
C GLN A 77 -13.84 2.89 8.49
N ALA A 78 -12.85 2.00 8.62
CA ALA A 78 -12.70 1.12 9.76
C ALA A 78 -12.17 1.87 10.98
N SER A 79 -12.36 1.27 12.16
CA SER A 79 -11.90 1.82 13.45
C SER A 79 -10.43 1.52 13.77
N VAL A 80 -9.78 0.65 12.99
CA VAL A 80 -8.36 0.31 13.16
C VAL A 80 -7.48 1.43 12.60
N PRO A 81 -6.49 1.94 13.35
CA PRO A 81 -5.55 2.93 12.82
C PRO A 81 -4.76 2.32 11.65
N TYR A 82 -4.52 3.09 10.58
CA TYR A 82 -3.97 2.52 9.35
C TYR A 82 -2.80 3.31 8.75
N THR A 83 -2.09 2.68 7.82
CA THR A 83 -1.25 3.39 6.84
C THR A 83 -1.44 2.69 5.50
N ILE A 84 -1.73 3.43 4.43
CA ILE A 84 -1.85 2.88 3.07
C ILE A 84 -0.65 3.34 2.25
N VAL A 85 0.12 2.37 1.76
CA VAL A 85 1.28 2.62 0.90
C VAL A 85 0.92 2.16 -0.50
N HIS A 86 1.13 3.04 -1.49
CA HIS A 86 0.88 2.80 -2.91
C HIS A 86 2.22 2.77 -3.69
N PRO A 87 2.87 1.60 -3.80
CA PRO A 87 4.11 1.51 -4.56
C PRO A 87 3.87 1.70 -6.06
N GLY A 88 4.87 2.24 -6.74
CA GLY A 88 4.99 2.16 -8.19
C GLY A 88 5.14 0.72 -8.70
N GLY A 89 5.45 0.58 -10.00
CA GLY A 89 5.74 -0.72 -10.60
C GLY A 89 6.86 -1.46 -9.86
N LEU A 90 6.56 -2.66 -9.36
CA LEU A 90 7.49 -3.41 -8.52
C LEU A 90 8.60 -4.07 -9.35
N LEU A 91 9.85 -3.90 -8.91
CA LEU A 91 11.04 -4.50 -9.51
C LEU A 91 11.68 -5.53 -8.57
N ASP A 92 12.36 -6.53 -9.15
CA ASP A 92 13.08 -7.60 -8.42
C ASP A 92 14.59 -7.34 -8.29
N GLU A 93 15.05 -6.18 -8.76
CA GLU A 93 16.43 -5.74 -8.52
C GLU A 93 16.66 -5.31 -7.07
N ALA A 94 17.92 -5.18 -6.69
CA ALA A 94 18.30 -4.74 -5.36
C ALA A 94 17.87 -3.29 -5.12
N GLY A 95 17.41 -3.01 -3.90
CA GLY A 95 17.08 -1.66 -3.47
C GLY A 95 18.32 -0.78 -3.32
N ASN A 96 18.14 0.54 -3.45
CA ASN A 96 19.22 1.50 -3.21
C ASN A 96 18.94 2.42 -2.00
N ASN A 97 17.86 2.15 -1.25
CA ASN A 97 17.36 2.91 -0.11
C ASN A 97 16.99 4.37 -0.42
N LYS A 98 16.66 4.68 -1.69
CA LYS A 98 16.25 6.02 -2.11
C LYS A 98 14.90 6.02 -2.81
N ILE A 99 14.06 6.96 -2.43
CA ILE A 99 12.69 7.09 -2.93
C ILE A 99 12.30 8.54 -3.18
N GLU A 100 11.20 8.69 -3.89
CA GLU A 100 10.31 9.84 -3.82
C GLU A 100 8.99 9.40 -3.17
N VAL A 101 8.41 10.27 -2.35
CA VAL A 101 7.13 10.05 -1.66
C VAL A 101 6.23 11.25 -1.87
N GLY A 102 4.94 10.99 -2.09
CA GLY A 102 3.97 12.05 -2.32
C GLY A 102 2.54 11.54 -2.13
N ALA A 103 1.60 12.47 -1.95
CA ALA A 103 0.19 12.11 -1.88
C ALA A 103 -0.31 11.55 -3.23
N PHE A 104 0.25 12.08 -4.33
CA PHE A 104 -0.06 11.64 -5.68
C PHE A 104 1.03 12.08 -6.67
N PHE A 105 1.31 11.26 -7.67
CA PHE A 105 2.15 11.56 -8.83
C PHE A 105 1.33 11.38 -10.11
N GLU A 106 1.37 12.37 -11.02
CA GLU A 106 0.67 12.29 -12.31
C GLU A 106 1.29 11.24 -13.27
N GLY A 107 2.59 10.97 -13.12
CA GLY A 107 3.32 10.00 -13.91
C GLY A 107 3.19 8.57 -13.39
N ARG A 108 3.94 7.64 -13.99
CA ARG A 108 4.18 6.32 -13.41
C ARG A 108 5.65 6.25 -13.00
N GLY A 109 5.92 5.61 -11.87
CA GLY A 109 7.27 5.23 -11.46
C GLY A 109 7.35 3.76 -11.09
N SER A 110 8.55 3.28 -10.87
CA SER A 110 8.86 1.94 -10.41
C SER A 110 9.63 1.99 -9.11
N ILE A 111 9.66 0.89 -8.37
CA ILE A 111 10.42 0.76 -7.13
C ILE A 111 10.82 -0.70 -6.86
N PRO A 112 12.06 -0.98 -6.43
CA PRO A 112 12.47 -2.29 -5.95
C PRO A 112 11.61 -2.77 -4.78
N ARG A 113 11.25 -4.05 -4.75
CA ARG A 113 10.52 -4.65 -3.62
C ARG A 113 11.28 -4.53 -2.30
N GLU A 114 12.61 -4.53 -2.36
CA GLU A 114 13.47 -4.31 -1.20
C GLU A 114 13.26 -2.91 -0.60
N ASP A 115 13.19 -1.87 -1.43
CA ASP A 115 12.96 -0.49 -0.94
C ASP A 115 11.54 -0.31 -0.40
N VAL A 116 10.53 -0.98 -0.98
CA VAL A 116 9.18 -1.05 -0.40
C VAL A 116 9.22 -1.67 0.99
N ALA A 117 9.94 -2.77 1.18
CA ALA A 117 10.07 -3.41 2.50
C ALA A 117 10.76 -2.48 3.52
N THR A 118 11.77 -1.71 3.08
CA THR A 118 12.42 -0.70 3.93
C THR A 118 11.45 0.42 4.31
N VAL A 119 10.63 0.92 3.37
CA VAL A 119 9.58 1.91 3.68
C VAL A 119 8.60 1.35 4.72
N LEU A 120 8.13 0.13 4.54
CA LEU A 120 7.19 -0.52 5.46
C LEU A 120 7.77 -0.65 6.87
N LYS A 121 9.07 -0.94 6.98
CA LYS A 121 9.80 -0.98 8.26
C LYS A 121 9.83 0.38 8.94
N GLU A 122 10.13 1.46 8.20
CA GLU A 122 10.14 2.82 8.77
C GLU A 122 8.72 3.25 9.20
N VAL A 123 7.70 2.95 8.39
CA VAL A 123 6.28 3.24 8.67
C VAL A 123 5.81 2.62 9.99
N VAL A 124 6.23 1.40 10.31
CA VAL A 124 5.84 0.77 11.59
C VAL A 124 6.75 1.14 12.76
N SER A 125 7.82 1.90 12.52
CA SER A 125 8.75 2.33 13.56
C SER A 125 8.39 3.70 14.16
N SER A 126 7.45 4.43 13.56
CA SER A 126 6.89 5.69 14.11
C SER A 126 5.37 5.69 14.07
N ASP A 127 4.74 6.41 15.00
CA ASP A 127 3.30 6.64 15.00
C ASP A 127 2.90 7.85 14.14
N ASP A 128 3.88 8.61 13.61
CA ASP A 128 3.64 9.78 12.72
C ASP A 128 2.94 9.40 11.40
N TYR A 129 3.01 8.13 11.01
CA TYR A 129 2.41 7.62 9.78
C TYR A 129 1.00 7.04 9.98
N ILE A 130 0.47 7.09 11.20
CA ILE A 130 -0.89 6.62 11.47
C ILE A 130 -1.90 7.54 10.77
N ASN A 131 -2.89 6.90 10.13
CA ASN A 131 -3.94 7.49 9.30
C ASN A 131 -3.40 8.28 8.10
N THR A 132 -2.30 7.81 7.51
CA THR A 132 -1.72 8.39 6.28
C THR A 132 -1.90 7.45 5.08
N GLU A 133 -1.92 8.06 3.89
CA GLU A 133 -2.03 7.40 2.58
C GLU A 133 -1.08 8.10 1.62
N PHE A 134 -0.18 7.37 0.97
CA PHE A 134 0.82 7.96 0.08
C PHE A 134 1.38 6.99 -0.96
N GLN A 135 1.90 7.56 -2.05
CA GLN A 135 2.61 6.87 -3.10
C GLN A 135 4.12 6.89 -2.88
N ILE A 136 4.79 5.82 -3.31
CA ILE A 136 6.26 5.71 -3.31
C ILE A 136 6.78 5.22 -4.66
N ILE A 137 7.83 5.84 -5.16
CA ILE A 137 8.59 5.43 -6.36
C ILE A 137 10.08 5.58 -6.07
N SER A 138 10.95 4.96 -6.88
CA SER A 138 12.39 5.23 -6.82
C SER A 138 12.70 6.70 -7.05
N GLY A 139 13.66 7.23 -6.30
CA GLY A 139 14.08 8.62 -6.37
C GLY A 139 15.50 8.79 -5.84
N GLU A 140 15.84 10.02 -5.42
CA GLU A 140 17.22 10.36 -5.03
C GLU A 140 17.43 10.56 -3.53
N LYS A 141 16.35 10.62 -2.75
CA LYS A 141 16.39 10.92 -1.31
C LYS A 141 16.31 9.66 -0.48
N ASP A 142 17.14 9.57 0.57
CA ASP A 142 17.10 8.45 1.50
C ASP A 142 15.70 8.26 2.10
N ILE A 143 15.24 7.00 2.19
CA ILE A 143 13.88 6.64 2.61
C ILE A 143 13.45 7.36 3.89
N LYS A 144 14.28 7.31 4.94
CA LYS A 144 13.95 7.92 6.24
C LYS A 144 13.76 9.43 6.14
N SER A 145 14.62 10.10 5.37
CA SER A 145 14.54 11.55 5.16
C SER A 145 13.31 11.93 4.33
N ALA A 146 13.04 11.18 3.27
CA ALA A 146 11.88 11.39 2.41
C ALA A 146 10.57 11.26 3.19
N LEU A 147 10.41 10.19 3.97
CA LEU A 147 9.21 9.97 4.79
C LEU A 147 9.05 11.02 5.90
N ALA A 148 10.12 11.39 6.58
CA ALA A 148 10.07 12.40 7.66
C ALA A 148 9.73 13.81 7.16
N GLU A 149 10.02 14.13 5.89
CA GLU A 149 9.60 15.38 5.28
C GLU A 149 8.14 15.35 4.82
N PHE A 150 7.61 14.18 4.44
CA PHE A 150 6.25 14.04 3.95
C PHE A 150 5.17 14.25 5.03
N VAL A 151 5.43 13.79 6.26
CA VAL A 151 4.46 13.86 7.37
C VAL A 151 4.58 15.13 8.24
N LYS A 152 5.41 16.09 7.85
CA LYS A 152 5.52 17.41 8.52
C LYS A 152 4.53 18.41 7.93
#